data_AF-A0A1Y1Z3J4-F1
#
_entry.id   AF-A0A1Y1Z3J4-F1
#
_cell.length_a   1.000
_cell.length_b   1.000
_cell.length_c   1.000
_cell.angle_alpha   90.00
_cell.angle_beta   90.00
_cell.angle_gamma   90.00
#
_symmetry.space_group_name_H-M   'P 1'
#
loop_
_entity.id
_entity.type
_entity.pdbx_description
1 polymer ?
#
loop_
_entity_poly.entity_id
_entity_poly.type
_entity_poly.pdbx_seq_one_letter_code
_entity_poly.pdbx_strand_id
1 'polypeptide(L)'
;MVSPLSLLYYTVHPQELRSIIQWKVWHNPVHERNEREEPESLKRCFFFLDMTSRSFSAVIKELHPELLVPVCLFYLILRGLDTIEDDMTIPLEKKEPILRDFDNIIEKDGWTFNDNGPNEKDRQLLVEFNVVVEHFKKIKPAYQVIIKDITKRMGNGMADYCNNAEFNVNGVDTVADYELYCHYVAGLVGEGCTRLFVEAGLANPALLKRPELMESMGQFLQQVNIIRDIKEDLDDKRRFWPKEIWSKHVTNFEDLFKPENKQLALDCSSEMILTALTRADDCLYYLAGLKEQSVFNFCAIPQSMAVATLDVCFQNHDIFKKNVKITKGAACQLMVESTQNLRLVCDVFKKYVRSIHQKNNPHDPNFLKISIACGKVEQFIESIFPSQEKPKDLKSPATAEAAEKVKLEKQESRWDMIYMGLAVAITLLIITGSMLFVAWMAGARFDIAFTQAKSELGALFGSVQGGIEDVSDASGHSEL
;
A
#
# COMPACT_ATOMS: atom_id res chain seq x y z
N MET A 1 17.14 -8.56 6.11
CA MET A 1 17.41 -9.99 5.86
C MET A 1 16.09 -10.70 5.56
N VAL A 2 16.05 -11.59 4.56
CA VAL A 2 14.84 -12.33 4.18
C VAL A 2 14.62 -13.45 5.19
N SER A 3 13.43 -13.56 5.79
CA SER A 3 13.12 -14.64 6.73
C SER A 3 13.14 -16.01 6.00
N PRO A 4 13.62 -17.10 6.63
CA PRO A 4 13.58 -18.44 6.03
C PRO A 4 12.18 -18.86 5.55
N LEU A 5 11.13 -18.43 6.26
CA LEU A 5 9.73 -18.65 5.87
C LEU A 5 9.37 -17.91 4.57
N SER A 6 9.94 -16.73 4.35
CA SER A 6 9.72 -15.97 3.12
C SER A 6 10.39 -16.65 1.92
N LEU A 7 11.55 -17.28 2.09
CA LEU A 7 12.21 -18.04 1.04
C LEU A 7 11.33 -19.21 0.57
N LEU A 8 10.78 -20.00 1.50
CA LEU A 8 9.86 -21.10 1.17
C LEU A 8 8.56 -20.59 0.53
N TYR A 9 8.03 -19.46 0.97
CA TYR A 9 6.83 -18.87 0.35
C TYR A 9 7.06 -18.53 -1.13
N TYR A 10 8.22 -17.95 -1.47
CA TYR A 10 8.51 -17.53 -2.84
C TYR A 10 8.88 -18.67 -3.79
N THR A 11 9.25 -19.86 -3.30
CA THR A 11 9.43 -21.03 -4.19
C THR A 11 8.10 -21.51 -4.78
N VAL A 12 7.00 -21.36 -4.03
CA VAL A 12 5.64 -21.70 -4.48
C VAL A 12 4.87 -20.51 -5.09
N HIS A 13 5.40 -19.29 -4.98
CA HIS A 13 4.87 -18.07 -5.61
C HIS A 13 5.91 -17.39 -6.53
N PRO A 14 6.37 -18.04 -7.61
CA PRO A 14 7.45 -17.53 -8.46
C PRO A 14 7.10 -16.21 -9.16
N GLN A 15 5.81 -15.97 -9.44
CA GLN A 15 5.35 -14.71 -10.04
C GLN A 15 5.58 -13.52 -9.10
N GLU A 16 5.31 -13.69 -7.80
CA GLU A 16 5.54 -12.66 -6.79
C GLU A 16 7.02 -12.37 -6.61
N LEU A 17 7.86 -13.41 -6.61
CA LEU A 17 9.30 -13.26 -6.56
C LEU A 17 9.83 -12.50 -7.78
N ARG A 18 9.32 -12.84 -8.98
CA ARG A 18 9.67 -12.13 -10.21
C ARG A 18 9.32 -10.65 -10.12
N SER A 19 8.13 -10.29 -9.62
CA SER A 19 7.73 -8.88 -9.45
C SER A 19 8.65 -8.13 -8.48
N ILE A 20 9.05 -8.78 -7.38
CA ILE A 20 10.00 -8.19 -6.42
C ILE A 20 11.37 -7.97 -7.07
N ILE A 21 11.89 -8.96 -7.79
CA ILE A 21 13.17 -8.86 -8.51
C ILE A 21 13.09 -7.77 -9.57
N GLN A 22 12.00 -7.73 -10.34
CA GLN A 22 11.80 -6.74 -11.39
C GLN A 22 11.78 -5.33 -10.83
N TRP A 23 11.03 -5.09 -9.75
CA TRP A 23 11.04 -3.79 -9.10
C TRP A 23 12.40 -3.44 -8.48
N LYS A 24 13.12 -4.40 -7.90
CA LYS A 24 14.39 -4.11 -7.22
C LYS A 24 15.61 -3.97 -8.14
N VAL A 25 15.59 -4.64 -9.29
CA VAL A 25 16.77 -4.77 -10.15
C VAL A 25 16.60 -4.02 -11.47
N TRP A 26 15.38 -3.96 -12.01
CA TRP A 26 15.11 -3.40 -13.34
C TRP A 26 14.27 -2.13 -13.32
N HIS A 27 13.80 -1.68 -12.15
CA HIS A 27 13.16 -0.38 -12.03
C HIS A 27 14.20 0.73 -12.15
N ASN A 28 14.00 1.61 -13.11
CA ASN A 28 14.75 2.84 -13.23
C ASN A 28 13.86 3.97 -12.72
N PRO A 29 14.25 4.67 -11.64
CA PRO A 29 13.47 5.79 -11.13
C PRO A 29 13.39 6.89 -12.20
N VAL A 30 12.27 7.61 -12.25
CA VAL A 30 12.07 8.70 -13.23
C VAL A 30 13.08 9.82 -12.99
N HIS A 31 13.27 10.17 -11.72
CA HIS A 31 14.27 11.11 -11.25
C HIS A 31 15.05 10.49 -10.09
N GLU A 32 16.35 10.75 -10.04
CA GLU A 32 17.22 10.28 -8.97
C GLU A 32 17.59 11.42 -8.03
N ARG A 33 17.49 11.16 -6.72
CA ARG A 33 17.95 12.06 -5.67
C ARG A 33 19.49 12.04 -5.57
N ASN A 34 20.11 13.21 -5.60
CA ASN A 34 21.56 13.35 -5.39
C ASN A 34 21.90 13.66 -3.92
N GLU A 35 22.05 12.62 -3.11
CA GLU A 35 22.32 12.77 -1.67
C GLU A 35 23.68 13.41 -1.34
N ARG A 36 24.64 13.43 -2.28
CA ARG A 36 26.02 13.87 -2.01
C ARG A 36 26.13 15.37 -1.78
N GLU A 37 25.25 16.14 -2.40
CA GLU A 37 25.25 17.61 -2.37
C GLU A 37 24.32 18.17 -1.30
N GLU A 38 23.55 17.31 -0.63
CA GLU A 38 22.55 17.72 0.34
C GLU A 38 23.16 17.97 1.73
N PRO A 39 22.72 19.03 2.43
CA PRO A 39 23.11 19.27 3.81
C PRO A 39 22.54 18.18 4.73
N GLU A 40 23.20 17.95 5.86
CA GLU A 40 22.84 16.85 6.77
C GLU A 40 21.43 17.00 7.37
N SER A 41 20.95 18.23 7.57
CA SER A 41 19.57 18.50 7.99
C SER A 41 18.54 18.08 6.93
N LEU A 42 18.87 18.15 5.63
CA LEU A 42 17.96 17.71 4.56
C LEU A 42 17.95 16.18 4.47
N LYS A 43 19.12 15.54 4.59
CA LYS A 43 19.20 14.08 4.71
C LYS A 43 18.40 13.58 5.91
N ARG A 44 18.40 14.33 7.01
CA ARG A 44 17.57 14.03 8.18
C ARG A 44 16.07 14.09 7.88
N CYS A 45 15.61 15.04 7.07
CA CYS A 45 14.22 15.06 6.60
C CYS A 45 13.87 13.79 5.81
N PHE A 46 14.71 13.39 4.85
CA PHE A 46 14.46 12.17 4.07
C PHE A 46 14.59 10.89 4.90
N PHE A 47 15.41 10.88 5.95
CA PHE A 47 15.43 9.80 6.94
C PHE A 47 14.08 9.70 7.66
N PHE A 48 13.50 10.83 8.11
CA PHE A 48 12.16 10.83 8.69
C PHE A 48 11.10 10.37 7.70
N LEU A 49 11.24 10.73 6.42
CA LEU A 49 10.35 10.25 5.37
C LEU A 49 10.41 8.72 5.26
N ASP A 50 11.60 8.13 5.23
CA ASP A 50 11.76 6.66 5.18
C ASP A 50 11.17 5.96 6.40
N MET A 51 11.39 6.52 7.59
CA MET A 51 10.88 5.93 8.84
C MET A 51 9.35 5.93 8.91
N THR A 52 8.71 7.02 8.49
CA THR A 52 7.28 7.24 8.71
C THR A 52 6.42 6.77 7.51
N SER A 53 6.96 6.84 6.29
CA SER A 53 6.18 6.70 5.04
C SER A 53 6.27 5.30 4.40
N ARG A 54 7.26 4.48 4.79
CA ARG A 54 7.51 3.13 4.24
C ARG A 54 7.52 3.13 2.70
N SER A 55 6.52 2.51 2.07
CA SER A 55 6.41 2.38 0.61
C SER A 55 6.21 3.71 -0.10
N PHE A 56 5.60 4.70 0.56
CA PHE A 56 5.33 6.00 -0.05
C PHE A 56 6.58 6.89 -0.12
N SER A 57 7.59 6.63 0.73
CA SER A 57 8.92 7.27 0.64
C SER A 57 9.59 7.02 -0.72
N ALA A 58 9.53 5.78 -1.21
CA ALA A 58 10.13 5.42 -2.51
C ALA A 58 9.52 6.25 -3.64
N VAL A 59 8.21 6.45 -3.60
CA VAL A 59 7.48 7.18 -4.64
C VAL A 59 7.76 8.69 -4.57
N ILE A 60 7.88 9.26 -3.37
CA ILE A 60 8.25 10.67 -3.19
C ILE A 60 9.67 10.94 -3.69
N LYS A 61 10.60 10.02 -3.46
CA LYS A 61 12.01 10.16 -3.87
C LYS A 61 12.23 10.16 -5.38
N GLU A 62 11.26 9.68 -6.15
CA GLU A 62 11.29 9.65 -7.63
C GLU A 62 10.64 10.88 -8.27
N LEU A 63 10.09 11.81 -7.47
CA LEU A 63 9.47 13.03 -7.96
C LEU A 63 10.48 13.93 -8.67
N HIS A 64 9.96 14.70 -9.62
CA HIS A 64 10.69 15.77 -10.30
C HIS A 64 11.45 16.64 -9.29
N PRO A 65 12.72 17.05 -9.56
CA PRO A 65 13.55 17.77 -8.60
C PRO A 65 12.90 19.03 -7.99
N GLU A 66 12.07 19.71 -8.78
CA GLU A 66 11.26 20.86 -8.34
C GLU A 66 10.27 20.55 -7.20
N LEU A 67 9.73 19.32 -7.17
CA LEU A 67 8.71 18.87 -6.21
C LEU A 67 9.25 17.96 -5.11
N LEU A 68 10.42 17.35 -5.30
CA LEU A 68 11.01 16.37 -4.38
C LEU A 68 11.07 16.89 -2.93
N VAL A 69 11.66 18.07 -2.71
CA VAL A 69 11.79 18.67 -1.38
C VAL A 69 10.44 19.23 -0.87
N PRO A 70 9.68 20.04 -1.64
CA PRO A 70 8.38 20.54 -1.20
C PRO A 70 7.40 19.45 -0.78
N VAL A 71 7.28 18.35 -1.53
CA VAL A 71 6.37 17.24 -1.20
C VAL A 71 6.87 16.44 0.00
N CYS A 72 8.18 16.23 0.13
CA CYS A 72 8.78 15.62 1.32
C CYS A 72 8.45 16.43 2.58
N LEU A 73 8.67 17.75 2.55
CA LEU A 73 8.36 18.63 3.67
C LEU A 73 6.87 18.70 3.96
N PHE A 74 6.03 18.78 2.92
CA PHE A 74 4.58 18.76 3.07
C PHE A 74 4.13 17.49 3.81
N TYR A 75 4.63 16.32 3.39
CA TYR A 75 4.35 15.06 4.07
C TYR A 75 4.81 15.06 5.54
N LEU A 76 6.04 15.51 5.84
CA LEU A 76 6.58 15.52 7.20
C LEU A 76 5.84 16.49 8.12
N ILE A 77 5.44 17.65 7.59
CA ILE A 77 4.65 18.64 8.35
C ILE A 77 3.31 18.02 8.74
N LEU A 78 2.58 17.44 7.77
CA LEU A 78 1.29 16.83 8.06
C LEU A 78 1.42 15.58 8.95
N ARG A 79 2.49 14.79 8.79
CA ARG A 79 2.78 13.65 9.68
C ARG A 79 3.07 14.11 11.12
N GLY A 80 3.78 15.22 11.29
CA GLY A 80 4.01 15.82 12.61
C GLY A 80 2.69 16.27 13.25
N LEU A 81 1.81 16.90 12.48
CA LEU A 81 0.46 17.28 12.93
C LEU A 81 -0.37 16.04 13.35
N ASP A 82 -0.40 15.01 12.51
CA ASP A 82 -1.06 13.71 12.74
C ASP A 82 -0.55 13.04 14.04
N THR A 83 0.76 13.04 14.27
CA THR A 83 1.36 12.44 15.46
C THR A 83 0.97 13.18 16.76
N ILE A 84 0.62 14.46 16.70
CA ILE A 84 0.09 15.21 17.86
C ILE A 84 -1.39 14.91 18.06
N GLU A 85 -2.14 14.75 16.97
CA GLU A 85 -3.57 14.44 16.99
C GLU A 85 -3.84 13.02 17.54
N ASP A 86 -3.15 12.01 17.01
CA ASP A 86 -3.32 10.59 17.37
C ASP A 86 -2.85 10.27 18.81
N ASP A 87 -1.95 11.07 19.39
CA ASP A 87 -1.35 10.77 20.69
C ASP A 87 -2.33 11.03 21.85
N MET A 88 -2.96 9.96 22.34
CA MET A 88 -3.92 9.98 23.44
C MET A 88 -3.31 10.31 24.82
N THR A 89 -1.98 10.43 24.91
CA THR A 89 -1.28 10.80 26.16
C THR A 89 -1.18 12.31 26.35
N ILE A 90 -1.41 13.10 25.31
CA ILE A 90 -1.37 14.56 25.35
C ILE A 90 -2.76 15.10 25.79
N PRO A 91 -2.85 15.86 26.90
CA PRO A 91 -4.09 16.47 27.33
C PRO A 91 -4.66 17.42 26.27
N LEU A 92 -5.98 17.46 26.14
CA LEU A 92 -6.68 18.26 25.13
C LEU A 92 -6.33 19.75 25.23
N GLU A 93 -6.19 20.27 26.45
CA GLU A 93 -5.85 21.67 26.74
C GLU A 93 -4.48 22.08 26.17
N LYS A 94 -3.60 21.10 25.95
CA LYS A 94 -2.29 21.28 25.32
C LYS A 94 -2.33 20.96 23.83
N LYS A 95 -3.08 19.92 23.45
CA LYS A 95 -3.20 19.45 22.07
C LYS A 95 -3.87 20.49 21.17
N GLU A 96 -5.05 20.98 21.55
CA GLU A 96 -5.83 21.90 20.70
C GLU A 96 -5.04 23.15 20.28
N PRO A 97 -4.39 23.92 21.19
CA PRO A 97 -3.67 25.12 20.79
C PRO A 97 -2.54 24.82 19.80
N ILE A 98 -1.88 23.66 19.94
CA ILE A 98 -0.81 23.25 19.03
C ILE A 98 -1.37 22.92 17.65
N LEU A 99 -2.47 22.17 17.58
CA LEU A 99 -3.11 21.82 16.31
C LEU A 99 -3.58 23.06 15.55
N ARG A 100 -4.21 24.01 16.24
CA ARG A 100 -4.74 25.24 15.60
C ARG A 100 -3.65 26.22 15.14
N ASP A 101 -2.50 26.24 15.82
CA ASP A 101 -1.39 27.15 15.53
C ASP A 101 -0.25 26.46 14.74
N PHE A 102 -0.43 25.21 14.32
CA PHE A 102 0.65 24.42 13.71
C PHE A 102 1.19 25.08 12.42
N ASP A 103 0.36 25.82 11.70
CA ASP A 103 0.75 26.57 10.51
C ASP A 103 1.70 27.74 10.81
N ASN A 104 1.69 28.30 12.03
CA ASN A 104 2.68 29.27 12.48
C ASN A 104 3.88 28.61 13.15
N ILE A 105 3.68 27.44 13.79
CA ILE A 105 4.76 26.65 14.38
C ILE A 105 5.79 26.22 13.33
N ILE A 106 5.35 25.86 12.11
CA ILE A 106 6.26 25.48 11.02
C ILE A 106 7.17 26.62 10.55
N GLU A 107 6.96 27.86 11.00
CA GLU A 107 7.82 29.02 10.74
C GLU A 107 8.76 29.36 11.91
N LYS A 108 8.56 28.74 13.07
CA LYS A 108 9.28 29.04 14.31
C LYS A 108 10.63 28.31 14.37
N ASP A 109 11.71 29.06 14.20
CA ASP A 109 13.08 28.53 14.23
C ASP A 109 13.36 27.73 15.51
N GLY A 110 13.91 26.53 15.34
CA GLY A 110 14.30 25.65 16.43
C GLY A 110 13.14 24.97 17.17
N TRP A 111 11.90 25.06 16.67
CA TRP A 111 10.78 24.37 17.32
C TRP A 111 10.97 22.85 17.33
N THR A 112 10.74 22.26 18.49
CA THR A 112 10.75 20.81 18.75
C THR A 112 9.64 20.49 19.75
N PHE A 113 9.20 19.24 19.78
CA PHE A 113 8.16 18.80 20.69
C PHE A 113 8.51 17.42 21.28
N ASN A 114 8.60 17.36 22.61
CA ASN A 114 9.07 16.19 23.36
C ASN A 114 8.01 15.55 24.26
N ASP A 115 6.80 16.11 24.27
CA ASP A 115 5.74 15.73 25.20
C ASP A 115 4.86 14.58 24.70
N ASN A 116 5.13 14.04 23.52
CA ASN A 116 4.51 12.80 23.07
C ASN A 116 4.82 11.64 24.00
N GLY A 117 3.89 10.68 24.05
CA GLY A 117 4.06 9.41 24.74
C GLY A 117 5.33 8.69 24.29
N PRO A 118 6.05 8.00 25.19
CA PRO A 118 7.34 7.37 24.88
C PRO A 118 7.22 6.24 23.84
N ASN A 119 6.02 5.70 23.65
CA ASN A 119 5.72 4.63 22.70
C ASN A 119 5.10 5.16 21.39
N GLU A 120 4.92 6.48 21.27
CA GLU A 120 4.38 7.07 20.05
C GLU A 120 5.35 6.85 18.89
N LYS A 121 4.86 6.20 17.83
CA LYS A 121 5.72 5.54 16.83
C LYS A 121 6.60 6.53 16.08
N ASP A 122 6.01 7.67 15.72
CA ASP A 122 6.66 8.68 14.89
C ASP A 122 7.16 9.87 15.73
N ARG A 123 7.19 9.75 17.07
CA ARG A 123 7.67 10.77 18.04
C ARG A 123 8.98 11.42 17.64
N GLN A 124 9.94 10.66 17.12
CA GLN A 124 11.27 11.19 16.80
C GLN A 124 11.22 12.33 15.76
N LEU A 125 10.23 12.35 14.87
CA LEU A 125 10.01 13.45 13.93
C LEU A 125 9.73 14.76 14.66
N LEU A 126 8.91 14.73 15.71
CA LEU A 126 8.54 15.90 16.51
C LEU A 126 9.69 16.37 17.41
N VAL A 127 10.47 15.44 17.94
CA VAL A 127 11.67 15.71 18.76
C VAL A 127 12.71 16.51 17.97
N GLU A 128 12.86 16.23 16.68
CA GLU A 128 13.81 16.89 15.78
C GLU A 128 13.13 17.74 14.71
N PHE A 129 11.92 18.23 14.98
CA PHE A 129 11.12 18.94 13.97
C PHE A 129 11.78 20.24 13.47
N ASN A 130 12.77 20.74 14.20
CA ASN A 130 13.57 21.89 13.81
C ASN A 130 14.22 21.73 12.42
N VAL A 131 14.59 20.50 12.01
CA VAL A 131 15.16 20.28 10.67
C VAL A 131 14.12 20.47 9.56
N VAL A 132 12.86 20.14 9.84
CA VAL A 132 11.74 20.34 8.91
C VAL A 132 11.46 21.83 8.74
N VAL A 133 11.41 22.57 9.85
CA VAL A 133 11.24 24.05 9.84
C VAL A 133 12.38 24.73 9.06
N GLU A 134 13.62 24.32 9.29
CA GLU A 134 14.79 24.88 8.61
C GLU A 134 14.66 24.81 7.08
N HIS A 135 14.19 23.68 6.55
CA HIS A 135 14.05 23.49 5.09
C HIS A 135 12.73 24.02 4.54
N PHE A 136 11.65 24.03 5.32
CA PHE A 136 10.39 24.67 4.95
C PHE A 136 10.61 26.14 4.60
N LYS A 137 11.43 26.86 5.37
CA LYS A 137 11.71 28.28 5.11
C LYS A 137 12.56 28.53 3.85
N LYS A 138 13.20 27.49 3.29
CA LYS A 138 14.08 27.59 2.12
C LYS A 138 13.38 27.28 0.79
N ILE A 139 12.21 26.63 0.80
CA ILE A 139 11.46 26.36 -0.44
C ILE A 139 10.85 27.64 -1.00
N LYS A 140 10.35 27.59 -2.24
CA LYS A 140 9.75 28.76 -2.89
C LYS A 140 8.56 29.31 -2.08
N PRO A 141 8.39 30.64 -1.98
CA PRO A 141 7.28 31.25 -1.23
C PRO A 141 5.90 30.74 -1.64
N ALA A 142 5.68 30.46 -2.92
CA ALA A 142 4.41 29.91 -3.40
C ALA A 142 4.08 28.54 -2.76
N TYR A 143 5.08 27.66 -2.59
CA TYR A 143 4.91 26.37 -1.92
C TYR A 143 4.68 26.53 -0.41
N GLN A 144 5.37 27.49 0.21
CA GLN A 144 5.16 27.80 1.64
C GLN A 144 3.71 28.21 1.89
N VAL A 145 3.15 29.09 1.05
CA VAL A 145 1.75 29.54 1.15
C VAL A 145 0.78 28.36 1.02
N ILE A 146 1.00 27.45 0.08
CA ILE A 146 0.15 26.27 -0.11
C ILE A 146 0.20 25.36 1.12
N ILE A 147 1.40 24.98 1.55
CA ILE A 147 1.60 24.07 2.68
C ILE A 147 1.03 24.68 3.97
N LYS A 148 1.27 25.96 4.22
CA LYS A 148 0.75 26.66 5.39
C LYS A 148 -0.78 26.69 5.40
N ASP A 149 -1.41 27.01 4.27
CA ASP A 149 -2.88 27.02 4.15
C ASP A 149 -3.51 25.65 4.43
N ILE A 150 -2.96 24.59 3.84
CA ILE A 150 -3.44 23.22 4.10
C ILE A 150 -3.20 22.81 5.55
N THR A 151 -2.03 23.10 6.10
CA THR A 151 -1.68 22.80 7.50
C THR A 151 -2.64 23.47 8.47
N LYS A 152 -2.99 24.74 8.20
CA LYS A 152 -3.95 25.50 9.00
C LYS A 152 -5.35 24.88 8.97
N ARG A 153 -5.85 24.53 7.78
CA ARG A 153 -7.19 23.95 7.61
C ARG A 153 -7.27 22.56 8.24
N MET A 154 -6.25 21.73 8.02
CA MET A 154 -6.17 20.39 8.61
C MET A 154 -6.05 20.45 10.13
N GLY A 155 -5.19 21.32 10.67
CA GLY A 155 -5.01 21.49 12.11
C GLY A 155 -6.27 22.01 12.82
N ASN A 156 -7.00 22.94 12.21
CA ASN A 156 -8.30 23.39 12.73
C ASN A 156 -9.35 22.28 12.69
N GLY A 157 -9.46 21.54 11.58
CA GLY A 157 -10.37 20.40 11.49
C GLY A 157 -10.07 19.35 12.55
N MET A 158 -8.82 18.91 12.67
CA MET A 158 -8.36 17.96 13.69
C MET A 158 -8.67 18.44 15.12
N ALA A 159 -8.45 19.73 15.41
CA ALA A 159 -8.80 20.31 16.70
C ALA A 159 -10.30 20.26 16.99
N ASP A 160 -11.14 20.56 15.98
CA ASP A 160 -12.59 20.50 16.10
C ASP A 160 -13.07 19.06 16.40
N TYR A 161 -12.46 18.04 15.80
CA TYR A 161 -12.74 16.63 16.10
C TYR A 161 -12.28 16.22 17.50
N CYS A 162 -11.07 16.63 17.91
CA CYS A 162 -10.55 16.36 19.26
C CYS A 162 -11.45 16.95 20.35
N ASN A 163 -12.02 18.14 20.12
CA ASN A 163 -12.91 18.83 21.05
C ASN A 163 -14.34 18.27 21.09
N ASN A 164 -14.71 17.43 20.13
CA ASN A 164 -16.05 16.88 20.08
C ASN A 164 -16.17 15.71 21.08
N ALA A 165 -16.74 16.01 22.26
CA ALA A 165 -16.98 15.03 23.30
C ALA A 165 -17.86 13.85 22.84
N GLU A 166 -18.78 14.09 21.91
CA GLU A 166 -19.63 13.03 21.34
C GLU A 166 -18.83 12.13 20.39
N PHE A 167 -17.94 12.71 19.57
CA PHE A 167 -16.99 11.95 18.75
C PHE A 167 -16.07 11.07 19.59
N ASN A 168 -15.53 11.61 20.69
CA ASN A 168 -14.65 10.86 21.60
C ASN A 168 -15.35 9.67 22.29
N VAL A 169 -16.68 9.73 22.45
CA VAL A 169 -17.46 8.68 23.13
C VAL A 169 -18.07 7.69 22.13
N ASN A 170 -18.69 8.20 21.06
CA ASN A 170 -19.51 7.43 20.12
C ASN A 170 -18.89 7.26 18.73
N GLY A 171 -17.79 7.97 18.42
CA GLY A 171 -17.17 7.99 17.09
C GLY A 171 -17.91 8.91 16.10
N VAL A 172 -17.76 8.63 14.81
CA VAL A 172 -18.46 9.35 13.74
C VAL A 172 -19.94 8.97 13.72
N ASP A 173 -20.84 9.96 13.63
CA ASP A 173 -22.29 9.71 13.59
C ASP A 173 -22.82 9.46 12.17
N THR A 174 -22.69 10.43 11.26
CA THR A 174 -23.27 10.36 9.91
C THR A 174 -22.23 10.08 8.82
N VAL A 175 -22.69 9.66 7.64
CA VAL A 175 -21.82 9.55 6.46
C VAL A 175 -21.25 10.93 6.07
N ALA A 176 -22.00 12.00 6.28
CA ALA A 176 -21.51 13.36 6.04
C ALA A 176 -20.37 13.74 7.00
N ASP A 177 -20.47 13.38 8.27
CA ASP A 177 -19.39 13.62 9.26
C ASP A 177 -18.15 12.77 8.94
N TYR A 178 -18.35 11.56 8.42
CA TYR A 178 -17.28 10.68 7.93
C TYR A 178 -16.54 11.29 6.74
N GLU A 179 -17.29 11.77 5.74
CA GLU A 179 -16.72 12.46 4.58
C GLU A 179 -16.05 13.78 4.96
N LEU A 180 -16.61 14.52 5.94
CA LEU A 180 -15.99 15.73 6.47
C LEU A 180 -14.69 15.43 7.22
N TYR A 181 -14.64 14.34 7.99
CA TYR A 181 -13.40 13.90 8.63
C TYR A 181 -12.35 13.55 7.57
N CYS A 182 -12.72 12.73 6.58
CA CYS A 182 -11.86 12.36 5.47
C CYS A 182 -11.40 13.58 4.65
N HIS A 183 -12.25 14.61 4.53
CA HIS A 183 -11.88 15.88 3.90
C HIS A 183 -10.69 16.52 4.63
N TYR A 184 -10.81 16.72 5.94
CA TYR A 184 -9.74 17.38 6.69
C TYR A 184 -8.43 16.60 6.68
N VAL A 185 -8.48 15.27 6.88
CA VAL A 185 -7.25 14.47 7.05
C VAL A 185 -6.62 13.99 5.74
N ALA A 186 -7.38 13.98 4.64
CA ALA A 186 -6.87 13.46 3.36
C ALA A 186 -7.33 14.25 2.12
N GLY A 187 -8.57 14.74 2.07
CA GLY A 187 -9.06 15.58 0.97
C GLY A 187 -8.21 16.85 0.78
N LEU A 188 -7.90 17.54 1.88
CA LEU A 188 -6.99 18.68 1.91
C LEU A 188 -5.57 18.34 1.41
N VAL A 189 -5.10 17.12 1.67
CA VAL A 189 -3.80 16.66 1.17
C VAL A 189 -3.83 16.52 -0.36
N GLY A 190 -4.94 15.99 -0.90
CA GLY A 190 -5.19 15.96 -2.34
C GLY A 190 -5.18 17.36 -2.97
N GLU A 191 -5.85 18.32 -2.34
CA GLU A 191 -5.83 19.74 -2.75
C GLU A 191 -4.41 20.32 -2.73
N GLY A 192 -3.68 20.13 -1.62
CA GLY A 192 -2.31 20.61 -1.44
C GLY A 192 -1.36 20.08 -2.49
N CYS A 193 -1.36 18.77 -2.72
CA CYS A 193 -0.60 18.13 -3.78
C CYS A 193 -0.95 18.71 -5.16
N THR A 194 -2.24 18.84 -5.48
CA THR A 194 -2.69 19.40 -6.77
C THR A 194 -2.17 20.82 -6.97
N ARG A 195 -2.27 21.67 -5.95
CA ARG A 195 -1.77 23.05 -5.98
C ARG A 195 -0.25 23.10 -6.17
N LEU A 196 0.51 22.26 -5.47
CA LEU A 196 1.97 22.15 -5.66
C LEU A 196 2.31 21.73 -7.10
N PHE A 197 1.61 20.75 -7.67
CA PHE A 197 1.89 20.26 -9.03
C PHE A 197 1.58 21.30 -10.10
N VAL A 198 0.48 22.05 -9.94
CA VAL A 198 0.10 23.12 -10.87
C VAL A 198 1.05 24.31 -10.75
N GLU A 199 1.43 24.70 -9.53
CA GLU A 199 2.42 25.77 -9.29
C GLU A 199 3.79 25.42 -9.90
N ALA A 200 4.19 24.14 -9.83
CA ALA A 200 5.41 23.65 -10.49
C ALA A 200 5.30 23.56 -12.03
N GLY A 201 4.11 23.77 -12.61
CA GLY A 201 3.85 23.62 -14.04
C GLY A 201 3.82 22.17 -14.54
N LEU A 202 3.70 21.19 -13.63
CA LEU A 202 3.79 19.75 -13.92
C LEU A 202 2.42 19.05 -13.99
N ALA A 203 1.35 19.76 -13.65
CA ALA A 203 -0.04 19.30 -13.79
C ALA A 203 -0.90 20.32 -14.57
N ASN A 204 -2.02 19.86 -15.11
CA ASN A 204 -2.95 20.72 -15.84
C ASN A 204 -3.68 21.68 -14.88
N PRO A 205 -3.61 23.02 -15.06
CA PRO A 205 -4.33 23.98 -14.21
C PRO A 205 -5.84 23.78 -14.18
N ALA A 206 -6.42 23.10 -15.17
CA ALA A 206 -7.83 22.74 -15.18
C ALA A 206 -8.25 21.87 -13.98
N LEU A 207 -7.32 21.13 -13.36
CA LEU A 207 -7.57 20.33 -12.16
C LEU A 207 -8.00 21.21 -10.97
N LEU A 208 -7.50 22.45 -10.86
CA LEU A 208 -7.91 23.38 -9.80
C LEU A 208 -9.38 23.82 -9.91
N LYS A 209 -10.01 23.64 -11.08
CA LYS A 209 -11.43 23.93 -11.32
C LYS A 209 -12.34 22.73 -11.02
N ARG A 210 -11.76 21.63 -10.56
CA ARG A 210 -12.43 20.34 -10.31
C ARG A 210 -12.15 19.85 -8.89
N PRO A 211 -12.58 20.58 -7.85
CA PRO A 211 -12.31 20.22 -6.46
C PRO A 211 -12.80 18.83 -6.10
N GLU A 212 -13.88 18.36 -6.72
CA GLU A 212 -14.41 17.01 -6.55
C GLU A 212 -13.39 15.92 -6.84
N LEU A 213 -12.51 16.13 -7.84
CA LEU A 213 -11.54 15.12 -8.26
C LEU A 213 -10.36 15.03 -7.29
N MET A 214 -9.83 16.17 -6.86
CA MET A 214 -8.74 16.22 -5.89
C MET A 214 -9.20 15.75 -4.50
N GLU A 215 -10.46 16.04 -4.14
CA GLU A 215 -11.11 15.52 -2.94
C GLU A 215 -11.20 13.99 -3.00
N SER A 216 -11.74 13.43 -4.09
CA SER A 216 -11.89 11.99 -4.28
C SER A 216 -10.55 11.25 -4.22
N MET A 217 -9.46 11.83 -4.74
CA MET A 217 -8.10 11.26 -4.62
C MET A 217 -7.66 11.07 -3.17
N GLY A 218 -7.91 12.05 -2.30
CA GLY A 218 -7.59 11.97 -0.87
C GLY A 218 -8.52 11.03 -0.13
N GLN A 219 -9.84 11.22 -0.29
CA GLN A 219 -10.84 10.43 0.41
C GLN A 219 -10.77 8.95 0.06
N PHE A 220 -10.55 8.56 -1.19
CA PHE A 220 -10.48 7.14 -1.56
C PHE A 220 -9.38 6.41 -0.78
N LEU A 221 -8.19 7.01 -0.66
CA LEU A 221 -7.08 6.44 0.10
C LEU A 221 -7.44 6.31 1.59
N GLN A 222 -8.02 7.37 2.17
CA GLN A 222 -8.37 7.39 3.58
C GLN A 222 -9.48 6.40 3.92
N GLN A 223 -10.53 6.35 3.11
CA GLN A 223 -11.65 5.44 3.30
C GLN A 223 -11.20 3.99 3.21
N VAL A 224 -10.33 3.64 2.24
CA VAL A 224 -9.74 2.30 2.14
C VAL A 224 -8.90 1.95 3.37
N ASN A 225 -8.11 2.89 3.91
CA ASN A 225 -7.34 2.67 5.13
C ASN A 225 -8.26 2.41 6.33
N ILE A 226 -9.28 3.25 6.54
CA ILE A 226 -10.26 3.09 7.64
C ILE A 226 -11.03 1.76 7.55
N ILE A 227 -11.34 1.27 6.35
CA ILE A 227 -11.97 -0.04 6.17
C ILE A 227 -11.02 -1.16 6.57
N ARG A 228 -9.77 -1.11 6.12
CA ARG A 228 -8.74 -2.13 6.37
C ARG A 228 -8.35 -2.19 7.84
N ASP A 229 -8.22 -1.04 8.49
CA ASP A 229 -7.62 -0.89 9.80
C ASP A 229 -8.63 -0.98 10.96
N ILE A 230 -9.91 -1.28 10.68
CA ILE A 230 -11.01 -1.31 11.66
C ILE A 230 -10.68 -2.08 12.97
N LYS A 231 -9.90 -3.17 12.89
CA LYS A 231 -9.51 -3.93 14.09
C LYS A 231 -8.42 -3.24 14.90
N GLU A 232 -7.47 -2.60 14.23
CA GLU A 232 -6.39 -1.82 14.85
C GLU A 232 -6.99 -0.56 15.51
N ASP A 233 -7.88 0.12 14.80
CA ASP A 233 -8.61 1.28 15.33
C ASP A 233 -9.40 0.92 16.60
N LEU A 234 -10.10 -0.24 16.61
CA LEU A 234 -10.80 -0.70 17.81
C LEU A 234 -9.85 -0.95 18.98
N ASP A 235 -8.69 -1.56 18.76
CA ASP A 235 -7.71 -1.84 19.81
C ASP A 235 -7.16 -0.55 20.42
N ASP A 236 -7.01 0.49 19.61
CA ASP A 236 -6.63 1.84 20.01
C ASP A 236 -7.80 2.69 20.53
N LYS A 237 -9.01 2.10 20.62
CA LYS A 237 -10.26 2.75 21.07
C LYS A 237 -10.73 3.89 20.17
N ARG A 238 -10.36 3.86 18.89
CA ARG A 238 -10.81 4.79 17.84
C ARG A 238 -11.99 4.18 17.06
N ARG A 239 -12.93 5.02 16.64
CA ARG A 239 -14.14 4.59 15.92
C ARG A 239 -14.46 5.54 14.77
N PHE A 240 -14.05 5.17 13.56
CA PHE A 240 -14.23 6.00 12.36
C PHE A 240 -15.41 5.57 11.48
N TRP A 241 -15.92 4.35 11.64
CA TRP A 241 -17.08 3.90 10.87
C TRP A 241 -18.34 4.62 11.37
N PRO A 242 -19.11 5.27 10.48
CA PRO A 242 -20.23 6.10 10.89
C PRO A 242 -21.36 5.26 11.49
N LYS A 243 -21.94 5.73 12.58
CA LYS A 243 -23.11 5.14 13.26
C LYS A 243 -24.29 4.93 12.33
N GLU A 244 -24.51 5.87 11.41
CA GLU A 244 -25.52 5.75 10.35
C GLU A 244 -25.38 4.48 9.51
N ILE A 245 -24.16 3.95 9.36
CA ILE A 245 -23.92 2.68 8.66
C ILE A 245 -24.02 1.51 9.64
N TRP A 246 -23.15 1.45 10.65
CA TRP A 246 -23.04 0.23 11.46
C TRP A 246 -24.27 -0.07 12.32
N SER A 247 -25.03 0.96 12.74
CA SER A 247 -26.23 0.78 13.56
C SER A 247 -27.41 0.14 12.82
N LYS A 248 -27.34 0.06 11.48
CA LYS A 248 -28.29 -0.71 10.65
C LYS A 248 -28.13 -2.22 10.85
N HIS A 249 -26.94 -2.65 11.27
CA HIS A 249 -26.56 -4.06 11.33
C HIS A 249 -26.45 -4.58 12.76
N VAL A 250 -25.95 -3.76 13.69
CA VAL A 250 -25.74 -4.15 15.09
C VAL A 250 -26.11 -3.03 16.06
N THR A 251 -26.39 -3.39 17.33
CA THR A 251 -26.78 -2.42 18.36
C THR A 251 -25.57 -1.65 18.92
N ASN A 252 -24.44 -2.34 19.15
CA ASN A 252 -23.19 -1.72 19.60
C ASN A 252 -22.09 -1.96 18.57
N PHE A 253 -21.14 -1.03 18.44
CA PHE A 253 -20.06 -1.15 17.46
C PHE A 253 -19.21 -2.42 17.66
N GLU A 254 -18.92 -2.77 18.91
CA GLU A 254 -18.13 -3.94 19.29
C GLU A 254 -18.79 -5.27 18.87
N ASP A 255 -20.10 -5.26 18.64
CA ASP A 255 -20.84 -6.44 18.19
C ASP A 255 -20.43 -6.88 16.77
N LEU A 256 -19.85 -5.99 15.94
CA LEU A 256 -19.28 -6.34 14.63
C LEU A 256 -18.14 -7.36 14.72
N PHE A 257 -17.46 -7.42 15.86
CA PHE A 257 -16.27 -8.25 16.06
C PHE A 257 -16.62 -9.63 16.65
N LYS A 258 -17.88 -9.85 17.00
CA LYS A 258 -18.36 -11.11 17.56
C LYS A 258 -18.55 -12.18 16.48
N PRO A 259 -18.04 -13.40 16.64
CA PRO A 259 -18.17 -14.46 15.64
C PRO A 259 -19.61 -14.77 15.21
N GLU A 260 -20.58 -14.63 16.12
CA GLU A 260 -22.00 -14.82 15.87
C GLU A 260 -22.60 -13.78 14.90
N ASN A 261 -22.00 -12.59 14.80
CA ASN A 261 -22.46 -11.49 13.95
C ASN A 261 -21.70 -11.42 12.61
N LYS A 262 -20.99 -12.50 12.23
CA LYS A 262 -20.16 -12.55 11.02
C LYS A 262 -20.86 -12.00 9.78
N GLN A 263 -22.11 -12.40 9.51
CA GLN A 263 -22.81 -11.96 8.30
C GLN A 263 -23.17 -10.47 8.38
N LEU A 264 -23.65 -10.00 9.53
CA LEU A 264 -23.98 -8.60 9.78
C LEU A 264 -22.75 -7.70 9.60
N ALA A 265 -21.59 -8.17 10.07
CA ALA A 265 -20.31 -7.48 9.90
C ALA A 265 -19.89 -7.40 8.43
N LEU A 266 -20.10 -8.47 7.65
CA LEU A 266 -19.81 -8.48 6.20
C LEU A 266 -20.74 -7.54 5.41
N ASP A 267 -22.04 -7.51 5.75
CA ASP A 267 -23.00 -6.62 5.11
C ASP A 267 -22.67 -5.14 5.43
N CYS A 268 -22.33 -4.85 6.69
CA CYS A 268 -21.86 -3.52 7.12
C CYS A 268 -20.57 -3.11 6.38
N SER A 269 -19.60 -4.02 6.29
CA SER A 269 -18.35 -3.76 5.56
C SER A 269 -18.60 -3.51 4.08
N SER A 270 -19.62 -4.13 3.49
CA SER A 270 -19.94 -3.94 2.08
C SER A 270 -20.55 -2.55 1.82
N GLU A 271 -21.30 -1.99 2.77
CA GLU A 271 -21.75 -0.60 2.70
C GLU A 271 -20.57 0.38 2.80
N MET A 272 -19.60 0.13 3.68
CA MET A 272 -18.38 0.94 3.75
C MET A 272 -17.56 0.89 2.45
N ILE A 273 -17.41 -0.31 1.88
CA ILE A 273 -16.69 -0.52 0.61
C ILE A 273 -17.40 0.18 -0.54
N LEU A 274 -18.73 0.16 -0.57
CA LEU A 274 -19.52 0.89 -1.56
C LEU A 274 -19.21 2.40 -1.50
N THR A 275 -19.18 2.99 -0.30
CA THR A 275 -18.84 4.41 -0.11
C THR A 275 -17.49 4.75 -0.75
N ALA A 276 -16.45 3.96 -0.48
CA ALA A 276 -15.13 4.15 -1.10
C ALA A 276 -15.16 3.93 -2.63
N LEU A 277 -15.79 2.85 -3.10
CA LEU A 277 -15.81 2.47 -4.51
C LEU A 277 -16.44 3.55 -5.40
N THR A 278 -17.37 4.35 -4.87
CA THR A 278 -17.99 5.46 -5.62
C THR A 278 -17.04 6.59 -6.01
N ARG A 279 -15.82 6.61 -5.48
CA ARG A 279 -14.78 7.61 -5.78
C ARG A 279 -13.79 7.16 -6.86
N ALA A 280 -13.83 5.89 -7.24
CA ALA A 280 -12.79 5.28 -8.07
C ALA A 280 -12.72 5.84 -9.50
N ASP A 281 -13.86 6.22 -10.10
CA ASP A 281 -13.91 6.85 -11.42
C ASP A 281 -13.39 8.30 -11.39
N ASP A 282 -13.70 9.07 -10.34
CA ASP A 282 -13.10 10.38 -10.13
C ASP A 282 -11.57 10.31 -10.02
N CYS A 283 -11.04 9.29 -9.31
CA CYS A 283 -9.60 9.08 -9.21
C CYS A 283 -8.98 8.82 -10.60
N LEU A 284 -9.59 7.98 -11.43
CA LEU A 284 -9.12 7.74 -12.79
C LEU A 284 -9.20 9.00 -13.66
N TYR A 285 -10.25 9.82 -13.49
CA TYR A 285 -10.37 11.11 -14.17
C TYR A 285 -9.23 12.04 -13.77
N TYR A 286 -8.95 12.18 -12.48
CA TYR A 286 -7.87 13.00 -11.98
C TYR A 286 -6.51 12.59 -12.59
N LEU A 287 -6.22 11.28 -12.60
CA LEU A 287 -4.98 10.73 -13.15
C LEU A 287 -4.82 11.04 -14.65
N ALA A 288 -5.90 11.15 -15.41
CA ALA A 288 -5.87 11.55 -16.82
C ALA A 288 -5.43 13.01 -17.03
N GLY A 289 -5.51 13.85 -16.01
CA GLY A 289 -5.08 15.25 -16.04
C GLY A 289 -3.59 15.48 -15.74
N LEU A 290 -2.85 14.44 -15.37
CA LEU A 290 -1.43 14.51 -15.02
C LEU A 290 -0.55 14.34 -16.26
N LYS A 291 0.42 15.25 -16.44
CA LYS A 291 1.25 15.31 -17.66
C LYS A 291 2.67 14.81 -17.43
N GLU A 292 3.23 15.07 -16.25
CA GLU A 292 4.60 14.68 -15.91
C GLU A 292 4.60 13.29 -15.26
N GLN A 293 5.54 12.44 -15.68
CA GLN A 293 5.53 11.01 -15.36
C GLN A 293 5.74 10.73 -13.87
N SER A 294 6.63 11.46 -13.20
CA SER A 294 6.86 11.24 -11.77
C SER A 294 5.66 11.67 -10.91
N VAL A 295 4.98 12.76 -11.27
CA VAL A 295 3.72 13.20 -10.64
C VAL A 295 2.62 12.18 -10.91
N PHE A 296 2.52 11.66 -12.13
CA PHE A 296 1.59 10.57 -12.45
C PHE A 296 1.86 9.34 -11.59
N ASN A 297 3.11 8.88 -11.50
CA ASN A 297 3.48 7.72 -10.68
C ASN A 297 3.16 7.95 -9.20
N PHE A 298 3.44 9.15 -8.70
CA PHE A 298 3.12 9.58 -7.33
C PHE A 298 1.64 9.45 -7.00
N CYS A 299 0.78 9.86 -7.91
CA CYS A 299 -0.66 9.75 -7.74
C CYS A 299 -1.19 8.34 -8.05
N ALA A 300 -0.69 7.65 -9.07
CA ALA A 300 -1.25 6.40 -9.57
C ALA A 300 -0.96 5.20 -8.67
N ILE A 301 0.27 5.09 -8.15
CA ILE A 301 0.68 3.93 -7.34
C ILE A 301 -0.21 3.75 -6.10
N PRO A 302 -0.44 4.78 -5.26
CA PRO A 302 -1.31 4.65 -4.09
C PRO A 302 -2.75 4.26 -4.45
N GLN A 303 -3.27 4.81 -5.54
CA GLN A 303 -4.65 4.56 -5.99
C GLN A 303 -4.83 3.12 -6.47
N SER A 304 -3.85 2.60 -7.23
CA SER A 304 -3.81 1.18 -7.62
C SER A 304 -3.67 0.24 -6.41
N MET A 305 -2.88 0.61 -5.40
CA MET A 305 -2.79 -0.15 -4.16
C MET A 305 -4.10 -0.10 -3.37
N ALA A 306 -4.80 1.03 -3.38
CA ALA A 306 -6.06 1.23 -2.67
C ALA A 306 -7.17 0.37 -3.28
N VAL A 307 -7.36 0.36 -4.61
CA VAL A 307 -8.37 -0.51 -5.25
C VAL A 307 -8.05 -2.00 -5.05
N ALA A 308 -6.77 -2.39 -5.05
CA ALA A 308 -6.36 -3.76 -4.73
C ALA A 308 -6.63 -4.13 -3.26
N THR A 309 -6.41 -3.20 -2.35
CA THR A 309 -6.71 -3.38 -0.92
C THR A 309 -8.21 -3.49 -0.68
N LEU A 310 -9.01 -2.69 -1.38
CA LEU A 310 -10.47 -2.75 -1.34
C LEU A 310 -10.98 -4.13 -1.77
N ASP A 311 -10.42 -4.71 -2.83
CA ASP A 311 -10.73 -6.08 -3.26
C ASP A 311 -10.35 -7.17 -2.22
N VAL A 312 -9.25 -6.96 -1.48
CA VAL A 312 -8.84 -7.86 -0.39
C VAL A 312 -9.77 -7.75 0.82
N CYS A 313 -10.30 -6.55 1.11
CA CYS A 313 -11.24 -6.32 2.21
C CYS A 313 -12.66 -6.79 1.86
N PHE A 314 -13.04 -6.79 0.58
CA PHE A 314 -14.39 -7.10 0.15
C PHE A 314 -14.81 -8.54 0.47
N GLN A 315 -15.95 -8.66 1.17
CA GLN A 315 -16.52 -9.93 1.64
C GLN A 315 -15.51 -10.77 2.46
N ASN A 316 -14.59 -10.11 3.16
CA ASN A 316 -13.53 -10.76 3.92
C ASN A 316 -13.66 -10.50 5.43
N HIS A 317 -14.09 -11.51 6.18
CA HIS A 317 -14.27 -11.39 7.63
C HIS A 317 -12.94 -11.29 8.40
N ASP A 318 -11.79 -11.52 7.76
CA ASP A 318 -10.50 -11.37 8.44
C ASP A 318 -10.20 -9.92 8.83
N ILE A 319 -10.83 -8.92 8.22
CA ILE A 319 -10.63 -7.49 8.58
C ILE A 319 -11.00 -7.20 10.05
N PHE A 320 -11.97 -7.93 10.59
CA PHE A 320 -12.40 -7.82 11.99
C PHE A 320 -11.50 -8.60 12.96
N LYS A 321 -10.50 -9.33 12.44
CA LYS A 321 -9.59 -10.17 13.25
C LYS A 321 -8.16 -9.67 13.22
N LYS A 322 -7.72 -9.15 12.08
CA LYS A 322 -6.34 -8.70 11.83
C LYS A 322 -6.32 -7.67 10.71
N ASN A 323 -5.22 -6.91 10.64
CA ASN A 323 -4.96 -6.03 9.52
C ASN A 323 -4.62 -6.86 8.26
N VAL A 324 -5.52 -6.86 7.27
CA VAL A 324 -5.35 -7.56 5.99
C VAL A 324 -4.53 -6.72 5.03
N LYS A 325 -3.55 -7.32 4.36
CA LYS A 325 -2.63 -6.58 3.47
C LYS A 325 -2.45 -7.32 2.15
N ILE A 326 -2.29 -6.56 1.08
CA ILE A 326 -1.78 -7.09 -0.19
C ILE A 326 -0.39 -7.68 0.04
N THR A 327 -0.06 -8.76 -0.68
CA THR A 327 1.26 -9.37 -0.57
C THR A 327 2.32 -8.44 -1.12
N LYS A 328 3.57 -8.58 -0.66
CA LYS A 328 4.67 -7.76 -1.15
C LYS A 328 4.90 -7.93 -2.66
N GLY A 329 4.71 -9.15 -3.18
CA GLY A 329 4.80 -9.42 -4.61
C GLY A 329 3.72 -8.70 -5.41
N ALA A 330 2.47 -8.74 -4.92
CA ALA A 330 1.37 -7.99 -5.54
C ALA A 330 1.64 -6.47 -5.49
N ALA A 331 2.12 -5.94 -4.36
CA ALA A 331 2.49 -4.53 -4.26
C ALA A 331 3.55 -4.14 -5.30
N CYS A 332 4.64 -4.91 -5.43
CA CYS A 332 5.66 -4.65 -6.45
C CYS A 332 5.10 -4.76 -7.88
N GLN A 333 4.21 -5.71 -8.16
CA GLN A 333 3.54 -5.81 -9.45
C GLN A 333 2.72 -4.56 -9.75
N LEU A 334 1.92 -4.09 -8.79
CA LEU A 334 1.11 -2.88 -8.94
C LEU A 334 1.98 -1.64 -9.17
N MET A 335 3.12 -1.54 -8.49
CA MET A 335 4.07 -0.45 -8.72
C MET A 335 4.56 -0.46 -10.18
N VAL A 336 4.95 -1.62 -10.72
CA VAL A 336 5.38 -1.75 -12.14
C VAL A 336 4.25 -1.45 -13.12
N GLU A 337 3.03 -1.91 -12.85
CA GLU A 337 1.87 -1.69 -13.73
C GLU A 337 1.40 -0.23 -13.69
N SER A 338 1.58 0.46 -12.57
CA SER A 338 1.06 1.82 -12.35
C SER A 338 2.02 2.94 -12.73
N THR A 339 3.27 2.62 -13.08
CA THR A 339 4.30 3.63 -13.44
C THR A 339 4.42 3.88 -14.93
N GLN A 340 3.72 3.14 -15.79
CA GLN A 340 3.93 3.20 -17.23
C GLN A 340 3.02 4.19 -17.93
N ASN A 341 1.70 4.07 -17.75
CA ASN A 341 0.71 4.95 -18.36
C ASN A 341 -0.69 4.72 -17.76
N LEU A 342 -1.60 5.65 -18.06
CA LEU A 342 -2.99 5.60 -17.60
C LEU A 342 -3.73 4.32 -18.01
N ARG A 343 -3.46 3.76 -19.20
CA ARG A 343 -4.17 2.57 -19.67
C ARG A 343 -3.89 1.37 -18.78
N LEU A 344 -2.64 1.16 -18.36
CA LEU A 344 -2.33 0.06 -17.44
C LEU A 344 -2.93 0.28 -16.04
N VAL A 345 -3.00 1.52 -15.56
CA VAL A 345 -3.73 1.83 -14.32
C VAL A 345 -5.22 1.51 -14.47
N CYS A 346 -5.84 1.87 -15.60
CA CYS A 346 -7.21 1.48 -15.90
C CYS A 346 -7.38 -0.04 -15.95
N ASP A 347 -6.44 -0.79 -16.53
CA ASP A 347 -6.47 -2.26 -16.55
C ASP A 347 -6.37 -2.84 -15.12
N VAL A 348 -5.56 -2.24 -14.25
CA VAL A 348 -5.48 -2.57 -12.81
C VAL A 348 -6.83 -2.34 -12.13
N PHE A 349 -7.42 -1.16 -12.28
CA PHE A 349 -8.74 -0.84 -11.71
C PHE A 349 -9.79 -1.83 -12.22
N LYS A 350 -9.84 -2.06 -13.54
CA LYS A 350 -10.77 -3.00 -14.18
C LYS A 350 -10.61 -4.42 -13.62
N LYS A 351 -9.37 -4.90 -13.43
CA LYS A 351 -9.08 -6.21 -12.83
C LYS A 351 -9.68 -6.33 -11.43
N TYR A 352 -9.43 -5.38 -10.54
CA TYR A 352 -9.90 -5.46 -9.16
C TYR A 352 -11.39 -5.18 -9.02
N VAL A 353 -11.95 -4.24 -9.78
CA VAL A 353 -13.39 -3.97 -9.82
C VAL A 353 -14.17 -5.19 -10.32
N ARG A 354 -13.64 -5.92 -11.32
CA ARG A 354 -14.23 -7.19 -11.77
C ARG A 354 -14.14 -8.29 -10.72
N SER A 355 -13.03 -8.36 -9.99
CA SER A 355 -12.87 -9.30 -8.88
C SER A 355 -13.89 -9.02 -7.76
N ILE A 356 -14.06 -7.75 -7.37
CA ILE A 356 -15.11 -7.32 -6.43
C ILE A 356 -16.49 -7.71 -6.97
N HIS A 357 -16.78 -7.43 -8.23
CA HIS A 357 -18.07 -7.77 -8.84
C HIS A 357 -18.33 -9.29 -8.84
N GLN A 358 -17.30 -10.12 -9.07
CA GLN A 358 -17.41 -11.59 -9.02
C GLN A 358 -17.59 -12.14 -7.61
N LYS A 359 -16.99 -11.49 -6.60
CA LYS A 359 -17.15 -11.84 -5.18
C LYS A 359 -18.49 -11.34 -4.61
N ASN A 360 -19.19 -10.46 -5.34
CA ASN A 360 -20.40 -9.82 -4.84
C ASN A 360 -21.51 -10.85 -4.62
N ASN A 361 -22.13 -10.82 -3.45
CA ASN A 361 -23.10 -11.83 -3.03
C ASN A 361 -24.52 -11.33 -3.32
N PRO A 362 -25.37 -12.05 -4.09
CA PRO A 362 -26.75 -11.66 -4.35
C PRO A 362 -27.62 -11.50 -3.09
N HIS A 363 -27.20 -12.06 -1.96
CA HIS A 363 -27.88 -11.91 -0.67
C HIS A 363 -27.45 -10.66 0.11
N ASP A 364 -26.40 -9.96 -0.32
CA ASP A 364 -25.94 -8.72 0.29
C ASP A 364 -26.96 -7.58 0.02
N PRO A 365 -27.43 -6.85 1.05
CA PRO A 365 -28.33 -5.72 0.88
C PRO A 365 -27.83 -4.65 -0.12
N ASN A 366 -26.52 -4.53 -0.29
CA ASN A 366 -25.84 -3.57 -1.15
C ASN A 366 -25.48 -4.13 -2.53
N PHE A 367 -25.85 -5.38 -2.85
CA PHE A 367 -25.47 -6.09 -4.08
C PHE A 367 -25.65 -5.25 -5.35
N LEU A 368 -26.84 -4.65 -5.54
CA LEU A 368 -27.16 -3.88 -6.74
C LEU A 368 -26.35 -2.59 -6.82
N LYS A 369 -26.19 -1.88 -5.69
CA LYS A 369 -25.43 -0.62 -5.64
C LYS A 369 -23.95 -0.85 -5.93
N ILE A 370 -23.36 -1.90 -5.36
CA ILE A 370 -21.96 -2.29 -5.62
C ILE A 370 -21.78 -2.66 -7.09
N SER A 371 -22.70 -3.45 -7.65
CA SER A 371 -22.66 -3.81 -9.07
C SER A 371 -22.73 -2.59 -10.00
N ILE A 372 -23.56 -1.60 -9.66
CA ILE A 372 -23.65 -0.33 -10.38
C ILE A 372 -22.34 0.46 -10.24
N ALA A 373 -21.77 0.56 -9.04
CA ALA A 373 -20.50 1.27 -8.83
C ALA A 373 -19.35 0.61 -9.63
N CYS A 374 -19.24 -0.72 -9.61
CA CYS A 374 -18.30 -1.45 -10.46
C CYS A 374 -18.52 -1.14 -11.95
N GLY A 375 -19.78 -1.18 -12.41
CA GLY A 375 -20.15 -0.88 -13.79
C GLY A 375 -19.81 0.55 -14.21
N LYS A 376 -19.96 1.54 -13.33
CA LYS A 376 -19.57 2.93 -13.59
C LYS A 376 -18.07 3.07 -13.84
N VAL A 377 -17.23 2.42 -13.03
CA VAL A 377 -15.78 2.44 -13.23
C VAL A 377 -15.40 1.79 -14.57
N GLU A 378 -16.00 0.64 -14.92
CA GLU A 378 -15.76 0.02 -16.23
C GLU A 378 -16.24 0.91 -17.38
N GLN A 379 -17.41 1.51 -17.27
CA GLN A 379 -17.96 2.42 -18.28
C GLN A 379 -17.06 3.65 -18.46
N PHE A 380 -16.54 4.20 -17.37
CA PHE A 380 -15.59 5.30 -17.42
C PHE A 380 -14.32 4.90 -18.17
N ILE A 381 -13.76 3.74 -17.86
CA ILE A 381 -12.57 3.19 -18.54
C ILE A 381 -12.83 3.00 -20.04
N GLU A 382 -13.97 2.42 -20.43
CA GLU A 382 -14.34 2.24 -21.84
C GLU A 382 -14.58 3.59 -22.55
N SER A 383 -14.98 4.64 -21.83
CA SER A 383 -15.14 5.98 -22.42
C SER A 383 -13.80 6.64 -22.79
N ILE A 384 -12.74 6.37 -22.01
CA ILE A 384 -11.38 6.89 -22.27
C ILE A 384 -10.63 5.98 -23.26
N PHE A 385 -10.79 4.66 -23.12
CA PHE A 385 -10.13 3.64 -23.93
C PHE A 385 -11.16 2.66 -24.50
N PRO A 386 -11.88 3.04 -25.58
CA PRO A 386 -12.88 2.17 -26.19
C PRO A 386 -12.27 0.85 -26.64
N SER A 387 -12.80 -0.26 -26.12
CA SER A 387 -12.43 -1.58 -26.63
C SER A 387 -12.89 -1.72 -28.09
N GLN A 388 -12.00 -2.21 -28.96
CA GLN A 388 -12.33 -2.54 -30.35
C GLN A 388 -13.08 -3.86 -30.49
N GLU A 389 -13.44 -4.52 -29.38
CA GLU A 389 -14.22 -5.74 -29.43
C GLU A 389 -15.67 -5.42 -29.75
N LYS A 390 -16.20 -6.03 -30.81
CA LYS A 390 -17.66 -6.04 -31.07
C LYS A 390 -18.36 -6.45 -29.78
N PRO A 391 -19.45 -5.77 -29.37
CA PRO A 391 -20.18 -6.13 -28.17
C PRO A 391 -20.52 -7.61 -28.24
N LYS A 392 -19.96 -8.41 -27.33
CA LYS A 392 -20.47 -9.75 -27.07
C LYS A 392 -21.85 -9.52 -26.50
N ASP A 393 -22.87 -9.68 -27.34
CA ASP A 393 -24.26 -9.69 -26.93
C ASP A 393 -24.37 -10.49 -25.64
N LEU A 394 -24.82 -9.82 -24.58
CA LEU A 394 -25.28 -10.43 -23.34
C LEU A 394 -26.54 -11.26 -23.67
N LYS A 395 -26.33 -12.44 -24.24
CA LYS A 395 -27.31 -13.53 -24.27
C LYS A 395 -26.68 -14.75 -23.62
N SER A 396 -27.31 -15.23 -22.56
CA SER A 396 -27.02 -16.48 -21.87
C SER A 396 -27.00 -17.70 -22.81
N PRO A 397 -26.57 -18.86 -22.27
CA PRO A 397 -25.26 -19.44 -22.46
C PRO A 397 -25.07 -19.96 -23.90
N ALA A 398 -23.83 -19.87 -24.38
CA ALA A 398 -23.44 -20.44 -25.66
C ALA A 398 -23.74 -21.95 -25.69
N THR A 399 -24.24 -22.40 -26.84
CA THR A 399 -24.47 -23.80 -27.23
C THR A 399 -23.28 -24.69 -26.83
N ALA A 400 -23.56 -25.95 -26.50
CA ALA A 400 -22.58 -26.94 -26.02
C ALA A 400 -21.27 -26.98 -26.83
N GLU A 401 -21.33 -26.74 -28.15
CA GLU A 401 -20.16 -26.65 -29.04
C GLU A 401 -19.20 -25.51 -28.71
N ALA A 402 -19.69 -24.35 -28.27
CA ALA A 402 -18.83 -23.21 -27.93
C ALA A 402 -18.10 -23.43 -26.59
N ALA A 403 -18.78 -24.09 -25.63
CA ALA A 403 -18.16 -24.52 -24.38
C ALA A 403 -17.10 -25.62 -24.61
N GLU A 404 -17.32 -26.48 -25.61
CA GLU A 404 -16.39 -27.54 -26.01
C GLU A 404 -15.16 -26.97 -26.73
N LYS A 405 -15.32 -26.00 -27.63
CA LYS A 405 -14.19 -25.29 -28.26
C LYS A 405 -13.32 -24.55 -27.25
N VAL A 406 -13.92 -23.84 -26.29
CA VAL A 406 -13.15 -23.16 -25.22
C VAL A 406 -12.45 -24.16 -24.30
N LYS A 407 -13.03 -25.34 -24.07
CA LYS A 407 -12.34 -26.43 -23.33
C LYS A 407 -11.16 -27.00 -24.12
N LEU A 408 -11.33 -27.20 -25.43
CA LEU A 408 -10.26 -27.67 -26.32
C LEU A 408 -9.12 -26.65 -26.39
N GLU A 409 -9.41 -25.36 -26.59
CA GLU A 409 -8.41 -24.29 -26.61
C GLU A 409 -7.66 -24.16 -25.28
N LYS A 410 -8.36 -24.29 -24.14
CA LYS A 410 -7.72 -24.32 -22.81
C LYS A 410 -6.88 -25.57 -22.59
N GLN A 411 -7.29 -26.71 -23.15
CA GLN A 411 -6.55 -27.97 -23.04
C GLN A 411 -5.29 -27.94 -23.91
N GLU A 412 -5.37 -27.42 -25.14
CA GLU A 412 -4.21 -27.18 -26.00
C GLU A 412 -3.23 -26.20 -25.35
N SER A 413 -3.71 -25.05 -24.86
CA SER A 413 -2.87 -24.06 -24.16
C SER A 413 -2.16 -24.66 -22.93
N ARG A 414 -2.82 -25.59 -22.21
CA ARG A 414 -2.21 -26.29 -21.07
C ARG A 414 -1.09 -27.23 -21.52
N TRP A 415 -1.30 -27.95 -22.62
CA TRP A 415 -0.27 -28.82 -23.18
C TRP A 415 0.90 -28.02 -23.76
N ASP A 416 0.65 -26.91 -24.43
CA ASP A 416 1.70 -26.00 -24.91
C ASP A 416 2.56 -25.44 -23.76
N MET A 417 1.93 -25.07 -22.65
CA MET A 417 2.65 -24.63 -21.45
C MET A 417 3.49 -25.76 -20.84
N ILE A 418 2.98 -27.00 -20.83
CA ILE A 418 3.72 -28.19 -20.38
C ILE A 418 4.90 -28.47 -21.32
N TYR A 419 4.70 -28.46 -22.64
CA TYR A 419 5.75 -28.70 -23.62
C TYR A 419 6.84 -27.63 -23.56
N MET A 420 6.47 -26.36 -23.41
CA MET A 420 7.41 -25.26 -23.21
C MET A 420 8.21 -25.43 -21.90
N GLY A 421 7.55 -25.81 -20.80
CA GLY A 421 8.23 -26.09 -19.54
C GLY A 421 9.20 -27.27 -19.63
N LEU A 422 8.81 -28.33 -20.34
CA LEU A 422 9.61 -29.54 -20.54
C LEU A 422 10.80 -29.27 -21.46
N ALA A 423 10.62 -28.46 -22.51
CA ALA A 423 11.70 -28.00 -23.38
C ALA A 423 12.75 -27.20 -22.59
N VAL A 424 12.32 -26.24 -21.77
CA VAL A 424 13.24 -25.45 -20.92
C VAL A 424 14.00 -26.35 -19.94
N ALA A 425 13.33 -27.32 -19.31
CA ALA A 425 13.98 -28.26 -18.39
C ALA A 425 15.03 -29.14 -19.10
N ILE A 426 14.73 -29.64 -20.31
CA ILE A 426 15.68 -30.40 -21.12
C ILE A 426 16.87 -29.53 -21.52
N THR A 427 16.65 -28.29 -21.96
CA THR A 427 17.74 -27.38 -22.32
C THR A 427 18.66 -27.10 -21.13
N LEU A 428 18.09 -26.86 -19.94
CA LEU A 428 18.87 -26.66 -18.72
C LEU A 428 19.66 -27.92 -18.32
N LEU A 429 19.09 -29.11 -18.48
CA LEU A 429 19.80 -30.38 -18.25
C LEU A 429 20.96 -30.58 -19.23
N ILE A 430 20.76 -30.25 -20.51
CA ILE A 430 21.82 -30.34 -21.54
C ILE A 430 22.95 -29.35 -21.22
N ILE A 431 22.62 -28.09 -20.91
CA ILE A 431 23.60 -27.07 -20.55
C ILE A 431 24.38 -27.51 -19.30
N THR A 432 23.68 -27.92 -18.24
CA THR A 432 24.31 -28.35 -16.98
C THR A 432 25.18 -29.59 -17.19
N GLY A 433 24.70 -30.58 -17.94
CA GLY A 433 25.47 -31.78 -18.30
C GLY A 433 26.71 -31.45 -19.11
N SER A 434 26.61 -30.51 -20.06
CA SER A 434 27.76 -30.06 -20.86
C SER A 434 28.79 -29.32 -19.99
N MET A 435 28.36 -28.50 -19.04
CA MET A 435 29.24 -27.81 -18.10
C MET A 435 29.98 -28.80 -17.18
N LEU A 436 29.27 -29.80 -16.64
CA LEU A 436 29.86 -30.85 -15.82
C LEU A 436 30.85 -31.72 -16.61
N PHE A 437 30.53 -32.03 -17.86
CA PHE A 437 31.41 -32.78 -18.76
C PHE A 437 32.70 -32.01 -19.09
N VAL A 438 32.59 -30.71 -19.37
CA VAL A 438 33.77 -29.83 -19.60
C VAL A 438 34.62 -29.74 -18.33
N ALA A 439 33.99 -29.58 -17.16
CA ALA A 439 34.71 -29.56 -15.88
C ALA A 439 35.43 -30.90 -15.60
N TRP A 440 34.81 -32.04 -15.94
CA TRP A 440 35.44 -33.36 -15.86
C TRP A 440 36.65 -33.50 -16.78
N MET A 441 36.52 -33.09 -18.05
CA MET A 441 37.63 -33.05 -19.02
C MET A 441 38.78 -32.13 -18.57
N ALA A 442 38.47 -31.05 -17.85
CA ALA A 442 39.44 -30.13 -17.28
C ALA A 442 40.07 -30.63 -15.94
N GLY A 443 39.77 -31.85 -15.51
CA GLY A 443 40.40 -32.50 -14.35
C GLY A 443 39.69 -32.29 -13.01
N ALA A 444 38.41 -31.88 -12.99
CA ALA A 444 37.66 -31.73 -11.76
C ALA A 444 37.43 -33.07 -11.04
N ARG A 445 37.81 -33.13 -9.77
CA ARG A 445 37.66 -34.29 -8.88
C ARG A 445 36.30 -34.26 -8.16
N PHE A 446 35.27 -34.76 -8.85
CA PHE A 446 33.89 -34.79 -8.34
C PHE A 446 33.70 -35.71 -7.12
N ASP A 447 34.59 -36.67 -6.93
CA ASP A 447 34.68 -37.56 -5.77
C ASP A 447 34.89 -36.79 -4.46
N ILE A 448 35.77 -35.78 -4.47
CA ILE A 448 36.04 -34.92 -3.30
C ILE A 448 34.89 -33.94 -3.09
N ALA A 449 34.39 -33.31 -4.15
CA ALA A 449 33.27 -32.38 -4.07
C ALA A 449 31.98 -33.03 -3.52
N PHE A 450 31.71 -34.29 -3.91
CA PHE A 450 30.54 -35.03 -3.44
C PHE A 450 30.68 -35.50 -1.99
N THR A 451 31.88 -35.88 -1.56
CA THR A 451 32.14 -36.20 -0.14
C THR A 451 32.07 -34.96 0.75
N GLN A 452 32.54 -33.79 0.27
CA GLN A 452 32.41 -32.51 0.96
C GLN A 452 30.95 -32.06 1.08
N ALA A 453 30.19 -32.13 -0.01
CA ALA A 453 28.77 -31.80 -0.01
C ALA A 453 27.95 -32.72 0.92
N LYS A 454 28.27 -34.02 0.95
CA LYS A 454 27.61 -35.00 1.83
C LYS A 454 27.98 -34.80 3.31
N SER A 455 29.22 -34.39 3.58
CA SER A 455 29.69 -33.97 4.91
C SER A 455 28.96 -32.72 5.40
N GLU A 456 28.82 -31.70 4.56
CA GLU A 456 28.11 -30.45 4.88
C GLU A 456 26.59 -30.66 5.04
N LEU A 457 25.97 -31.51 4.22
CA LEU A 457 24.57 -31.91 4.38
C LEU A 457 24.35 -32.76 5.65
N GLY A 458 25.29 -33.63 6.02
CA GLY A 458 25.23 -34.38 7.28
C GLY A 458 25.31 -33.47 8.51
N ALA A 459 26.14 -32.42 8.46
CA ALA A 459 26.24 -31.42 9.51
C ALA A 459 24.99 -30.53 9.63
N LEU A 460 24.26 -30.31 8.53
CA LEU A 460 23.03 -29.52 8.51
C LEU A 460 21.80 -30.25 9.08
N PHE A 461 21.82 -31.58 9.16
CA PHE A 461 20.67 -32.40 9.52
C PHE A 461 20.85 -33.31 10.75
N GLY A 462 21.97 -33.26 11.47
CA GLY A 462 22.25 -34.18 12.59
C GLY A 462 22.86 -33.55 13.83
N SER A 463 22.03 -33.13 14.79
CA SER A 463 22.41 -33.09 16.22
C SER A 463 21.19 -33.29 17.13
N VAL A 464 20.80 -34.55 17.38
CA VAL A 464 19.99 -34.94 18.56
C VAL A 464 20.51 -36.29 19.08
N GLN A 465 21.22 -36.20 20.21
CA GLN A 465 21.35 -37.13 21.36
C GLN A 465 21.23 -38.66 21.21
N GLY A 466 22.13 -39.37 21.91
CA GLY A 466 21.80 -40.60 22.63
C GLY A 466 22.94 -41.63 22.66
N GLY A 467 23.65 -41.74 23.79
CA GLY A 467 24.81 -42.63 23.96
C GLY A 467 24.49 -44.13 24.08
N ILE A 468 25.56 -44.93 24.17
CA ILE A 468 25.89 -45.92 25.23
C ILE A 468 27.17 -46.65 24.80
N GLU A 469 28.09 -46.73 25.76
CA GLU A 469 29.18 -47.70 26.00
C GLU A 469 29.66 -48.61 24.86
N ASP A 470 30.97 -48.59 24.61
CA ASP A 470 31.77 -49.78 24.93
C ASP A 470 33.24 -49.40 25.19
N VAL A 471 33.74 -49.87 26.32
CA VAL A 471 35.14 -49.75 26.76
C VAL A 471 35.80 -51.09 26.47
N SER A 472 36.87 -51.10 25.68
CA SER A 472 37.85 -52.19 25.68
C SER A 472 39.26 -51.66 25.39
N ASP A 473 40.09 -51.75 26.44
CA ASP A 473 41.56 -51.91 26.47
C ASP A 473 42.43 -51.33 25.34
N ALA A 474 43.39 -50.48 25.72
CA ALA A 474 44.76 -50.94 25.96
C ALA A 474 45.75 -49.79 26.23
N SER A 475 46.65 -50.08 27.18
CA SER A 475 48.04 -49.64 27.29
C SER A 475 48.38 -48.28 27.94
N GLY A 476 49.16 -48.39 29.02
CA GLY A 476 50.56 -47.95 28.95
C GLY A 476 50.92 -46.67 29.70
N HIS A 477 51.37 -46.86 30.95
CA HIS A 477 52.39 -46.10 31.67
C HIS A 477 53.13 -44.95 30.94
N SER A 478 53.18 -43.78 31.58
CA SER A 478 54.44 -43.08 31.90
C SER A 478 54.16 -41.97 32.92
N GLU A 479 54.88 -42.03 34.04
CA GLU A 479 54.93 -41.03 35.11
C GLU A 479 55.83 -39.83 34.74
N LEU A 480 55.67 -38.79 35.57
CA LEU A 480 56.45 -37.56 35.78
C LEU A 480 56.10 -36.33 34.95
#